data_AF-A0A832D407-F1
#
_entry.id   AF-A0A832D407-F1
#
_cell.length_a   1.000
_cell.length_b   1.000
_cell.length_c   1.000
_cell.angle_alpha   90.00
_cell.angle_beta   90.00
_cell.angle_gamma   90.00
#
_symmetry.space_group_name_H-M   'P 1'
#
loop_
_entity.id
_entity.type
_entity.pdbx_description
1 polymer ?
#
loop_
_entity_poly.entity_id
_entity_poly.type
_entity_poly.pdbx_seq_one_letter_code
_entity_poly.pdbx_strand_id
1 'polypeptide(L)'
;MAKVNRCTPRISNRKKYFSAGMSFFNVTGMRSNSRGSWLRIQTVLYLSLWLTVDAYDVLNRAEPFPLQNVRLLDGAFKRAMERDAEYLLELKPDRLLSWYRKEAGLEPKAPAYGGWEKQTIAGHSLGHYLSACSLMYASTGDERFSERVRYIVEELRECQRAHGDGYVGAMPGGKAALERMAAGEIEAKPFDLNGIWVPFYYVAQSVSRTPRCASILHKPNRPRSGMRAGRLD
;
A
#
# COMPACT_ATOMS: atom_id res chain seq x y z
N MET A 1 -13.17 5.16 22.71
CA MET A 1 -12.06 4.21 22.91
C MET A 1 -12.33 2.97 22.09
N ALA A 2 -11.36 2.44 21.34
CA ALA A 2 -11.53 1.24 20.51
C ALA A 2 -11.25 -0.04 21.31
N LYS A 3 -11.98 -1.13 21.04
CA LYS A 3 -11.61 -2.47 21.52
C LYS A 3 -10.72 -3.15 20.48
N VAL A 4 -9.58 -3.65 20.92
CA VAL A 4 -8.68 -4.51 20.16
C VAL A 4 -8.85 -5.94 20.68
N ASN A 5 -9.11 -6.89 19.79
CA ASN A 5 -9.12 -8.31 20.16
C ASN A 5 -7.68 -8.74 20.53
N ARG A 6 -7.39 -8.92 21.82
CA ARG A 6 -6.05 -9.31 22.30
C ARG A 6 -5.81 -10.79 22.01
N CYS A 7 -4.80 -11.09 21.20
CA CYS A 7 -4.05 -12.34 21.27
C CYS A 7 -2.65 -12.01 21.80
N THR A 8 -2.31 -12.53 22.99
CA THR A 8 -1.00 -12.35 23.60
C THR A 8 0.05 -13.23 22.88
N PRO A 9 1.18 -12.68 22.42
CA PRO A 9 2.28 -13.51 21.92
C PRO A 9 3.01 -14.16 23.10
N ARG A 10 3.04 -15.49 23.16
CA ARG A 10 3.90 -16.23 24.08
C ARG A 10 5.33 -16.18 23.54
N ILE A 11 6.18 -15.35 24.14
CA ILE A 11 7.61 -15.31 23.83
C ILE A 11 8.25 -16.60 24.36
N SER A 12 8.62 -17.53 23.47
CA SER A 12 9.40 -18.72 23.86
C SER A 12 10.87 -18.36 23.97
N ASN A 13 11.41 -18.37 25.19
CA ASN A 13 12.84 -18.27 25.47
C ASN A 13 13.60 -19.45 24.82
N ARG A 14 14.47 -19.18 23.84
CA ARG A 14 15.61 -20.05 23.52
C ARG A 14 16.90 -19.32 23.89
N LYS A 15 17.33 -19.47 25.15
CA LYS A 15 18.72 -19.26 25.55
C LYS A 15 19.49 -20.55 25.25
N LYS A 16 20.47 -20.54 24.35
CA LYS A 16 21.51 -21.59 24.27
C LYS A 16 22.78 -21.06 23.57
N TYR A 17 23.80 -20.81 24.41
CA TYR A 17 25.26 -20.84 24.17
C TYR A 17 25.85 -19.85 23.13
N PHE A 18 26.95 -19.15 23.37
CA PHE A 18 28.27 -19.64 23.80
C PHE A 18 29.07 -18.51 24.47
N SER A 19 29.76 -18.86 25.57
CA SER A 19 30.84 -18.09 26.18
C SER A 19 32.16 -18.62 25.61
N ALA A 20 33.04 -17.75 25.10
CA ALA A 20 34.45 -18.06 24.88
C ALA A 20 35.27 -16.75 24.94
N GLY A 21 36.36 -16.79 25.71
CA GLY A 21 36.99 -15.63 26.33
C GLY A 21 37.91 -14.76 25.46
N MET A 22 38.11 -13.55 25.95
CA MET A 22 39.14 -12.61 25.51
C MET A 22 40.50 -13.03 26.06
N SER A 23 41.42 -13.43 25.19
CA SER A 23 42.85 -13.37 25.46
C SER A 23 43.43 -12.12 24.81
N PHE A 24 43.97 -11.22 25.63
CA PHE A 24 44.75 -10.07 25.19
C PHE A 24 46.09 -10.56 24.61
N PHE A 25 46.35 -10.29 23.33
CA PHE A 25 47.68 -10.41 22.76
C PHE A 25 48.36 -9.03 22.76
N ASN A 26 49.47 -8.95 23.49
CA ASN A 26 50.30 -7.77 23.64
C ASN A 26 51.08 -7.52 22.33
N VAL A 27 51.01 -6.30 21.78
CA VAL A 27 51.71 -5.93 20.55
C VAL A 27 53.03 -5.27 20.92
N THR A 28 54.10 -6.06 21.02
CA THR A 28 55.47 -5.54 21.01
C THR A 28 56.31 -6.34 20.02
N GLY A 29 56.64 -5.69 18.90
CA GLY A 29 57.66 -6.15 17.95
C GLY A 29 57.12 -6.65 16.61
N MET A 30 56.79 -5.73 15.70
CA MET A 30 56.76 -6.05 14.26
C MET A 30 57.61 -5.05 13.48
N ARG A 31 58.81 -5.50 13.09
CA ARG A 31 59.57 -4.97 11.96
C ARG A 31 58.73 -5.11 10.69
N SER A 32 58.78 -4.05 9.88
CA SER A 32 58.13 -3.91 8.58
C SER A 32 58.43 -5.10 7.64
N ASN A 33 57.37 -5.82 7.23
CA ASN A 33 57.38 -6.57 5.99
C ASN A 33 56.02 -6.38 5.27
N SER A 34 56.07 -5.78 4.09
CA SER A 34 55.07 -4.86 3.54
C SER A 34 53.92 -5.50 2.73
N ARG A 35 53.55 -6.77 2.99
CA ARG A 35 52.37 -7.39 2.34
C ARG A 35 51.44 -8.15 3.28
N GLY A 36 51.95 -8.70 4.40
CA GLY A 36 51.13 -9.43 5.37
C GLY A 36 50.29 -8.54 6.29
N SER A 37 50.76 -7.33 6.61
CA SER A 37 50.05 -6.40 7.49
C SER A 37 48.80 -5.80 6.87
N TRP A 38 48.77 -5.63 5.55
CA TRP A 38 47.62 -5.08 4.82
C TRP A 38 46.43 -6.05 4.81
N LEU A 39 46.67 -7.35 4.61
CA LEU A 39 45.62 -8.37 4.72
C LEU A 39 45.02 -8.43 6.13
N ARG A 40 45.86 -8.35 7.18
CA ARG A 40 45.39 -8.40 8.56
C ARG A 40 44.56 -7.19 8.96
N ILE A 41 44.93 -5.99 8.50
CA ILE A 41 44.15 -4.76 8.73
C ILE A 41 42.81 -4.82 7.98
N GLN A 42 42.81 -5.35 6.75
CA GLN A 42 41.60 -5.49 5.94
C GLN A 42 40.62 -6.52 6.52
N THR A 43 41.11 -7.63 7.07
CA THR A 43 40.25 -8.63 7.75
C THR A 43 39.65 -8.10 9.05
N VAL A 44 40.40 -7.33 9.85
CA VAL A 44 39.88 -6.72 11.10
C VAL A 44 38.84 -5.63 10.81
N LEU A 45 39.04 -4.82 9.76
CA LEU A 45 38.07 -3.82 9.31
C LEU A 45 36.79 -4.46 8.73
N TYR A 46 36.90 -5.58 8.03
CA TYR A 46 35.72 -6.33 7.57
C TYR A 46 34.96 -6.95 8.75
N LEU A 47 35.65 -7.56 9.73
CA LEU A 47 34.97 -8.14 10.90
C LEU A 47 34.28 -7.09 11.78
N SER A 48 34.87 -5.90 11.94
CA SER A 48 34.24 -4.81 12.69
C SER A 48 33.04 -4.21 11.96
N LEU A 49 33.09 -4.12 10.63
CA LEU A 49 31.96 -3.67 9.81
C LEU A 49 30.79 -4.67 9.86
N TRP A 50 31.07 -5.97 9.79
CA TRP A 50 30.03 -7.01 9.89
C TRP A 50 29.32 -7.02 11.26
N LEU A 51 30.05 -6.80 12.36
CA LEU A 51 29.44 -6.72 13.70
C LEU A 51 28.60 -5.44 13.92
N THR A 52 28.83 -4.38 13.15
CA THR A 52 28.00 -3.16 13.21
C THR A 52 26.72 -3.23 12.39
N VAL A 53 26.64 -4.12 11.39
CA VAL A 53 25.44 -4.25 10.53
C VAL A 53 24.31 -5.02 11.23
N ASP A 54 24.62 -6.02 12.07
CA ASP A 54 23.61 -6.75 12.85
C ASP A 54 22.88 -5.86 13.88
N ALA A 55 23.51 -4.77 14.32
CA ALA A 55 22.91 -3.82 15.26
C ALA A 55 21.97 -2.79 14.60
N TYR A 56 21.93 -2.70 13.27
CA TYR A 56 21.08 -1.75 12.55
C TYR A 56 19.63 -2.26 12.39
N ASP A 57 19.38 -3.55 12.63
CA ASP A 57 18.09 -4.20 12.40
C ASP A 57 17.16 -4.18 13.64
N VAL A 58 17.27 -3.14 14.47
CA VAL A 58 16.28 -2.82 15.52
C VAL A 58 15.22 -1.85 14.98
N LEU A 59 14.90 -1.96 13.69
CA LEU A 59 13.80 -1.23 13.06
C LEU A 59 12.45 -1.81 13.53
N ASN A 60 11.76 -1.05 14.39
CA ASN A 60 10.34 -1.14 14.75
C ASN A 60 9.68 -2.54 14.76
N ARG A 61 9.72 -3.22 15.92
CA ARG A 61 8.91 -4.44 16.18
C ARG A 61 7.39 -4.24 16.28
N ALA A 62 6.89 -3.02 16.10
CA ALA A 62 5.48 -2.71 16.23
C ALA A 62 4.79 -2.77 14.87
N GLU A 63 3.80 -3.67 14.75
CA GLU A 63 2.97 -3.84 13.55
C GLU A 63 1.58 -3.21 13.76
N PRO A 64 0.98 -2.58 12.74
CA PRO A 64 -0.37 -2.07 12.85
C PRO A 64 -1.38 -3.22 13.00
N PHE A 65 -2.42 -2.99 13.80
CA PHE A 65 -3.55 -3.93 13.85
C PHE A 65 -4.33 -3.87 12.53
N PRO A 66 -4.72 -5.02 11.95
CA PRO A 66 -5.67 -5.05 10.84
C PRO A 66 -6.98 -4.36 11.25
N LEU A 67 -7.60 -3.62 10.32
CA LEU A 67 -8.87 -2.92 10.59
C LEU A 67 -9.99 -3.87 11.03
N GLN A 68 -9.99 -5.11 10.55
CA GLN A 68 -10.95 -6.15 10.94
C GLN A 68 -10.84 -6.51 12.43
N ASN A 69 -9.70 -6.25 13.06
CA ASN A 69 -9.40 -6.58 14.46
C ASN A 69 -9.63 -5.41 15.42
N VAL A 70 -10.03 -4.25 14.91
CA VAL A 70 -10.31 -3.05 15.68
C VAL A 70 -11.75 -2.64 15.46
N ARG A 71 -12.51 -2.47 16.54
CA ARG A 71 -13.89 -1.97 16.49
C ARG A 71 -14.02 -0.71 17.30
N LEU A 72 -14.52 0.34 16.64
CA LEU A 72 -14.88 1.59 17.28
C LEU A 72 -16.12 1.35 18.14
N LEU A 73 -16.04 1.74 19.41
CA LEU A 73 -17.20 1.82 20.29
C LEU A 73 -17.89 3.17 20.10
N ASP A 74 -19.05 3.31 20.73
CA ASP A 74 -19.80 4.56 20.71
C ASP A 74 -18.94 5.76 21.18
N GLY A 75 -19.05 6.85 20.43
CA GLY A 75 -18.22 8.05 20.60
C GLY A 75 -18.05 8.83 19.31
N ALA A 76 -17.26 9.90 19.36
CA ALA A 76 -17.08 10.82 18.23
C ALA A 76 -16.53 10.14 16.97
N PHE A 77 -15.56 9.22 17.10
CA PHE A 77 -14.98 8.52 15.96
C PHE A 77 -15.96 7.57 15.27
N LYS A 78 -16.82 6.87 16.04
CA LYS A 78 -17.86 6.01 15.45
C LYS A 78 -18.89 6.84 14.69
N ARG A 79 -19.34 7.97 15.25
CA ARG A 79 -20.24 8.90 14.55
C ARG A 79 -19.63 9.47 13.27
N ALA A 80 -18.34 9.82 13.30
CA ALA A 80 -17.63 10.29 12.10
C ALA A 80 -17.55 9.21 11.03
N MET A 81 -17.24 7.96 11.41
CA MET A 81 -17.21 6.80 10.50
C MET A 81 -18.60 6.53 9.90
N GLU A 82 -19.67 6.58 10.71
CA GLU A 82 -21.04 6.40 10.24
C GLU A 82 -21.45 7.51 9.26
N ARG A 83 -21.06 8.76 9.53
CA ARG A 83 -21.34 9.88 8.61
C ARG A 83 -20.58 9.75 7.29
N ASP A 84 -19.33 9.31 7.34
CA ASP A 84 -18.53 9.00 6.14
C ASP A 84 -19.17 7.84 5.36
N ALA A 85 -19.65 6.80 6.04
CA ALA A 85 -20.35 5.67 5.42
C ALA A 85 -21.61 6.13 4.66
N GLU A 86 -22.43 7.00 5.26
CA GLU A 86 -23.59 7.61 4.61
C GLU A 86 -23.19 8.40 3.35
N TYR A 87 -22.19 9.27 3.45
CA TYR A 87 -21.71 10.06 2.33
C TYR A 87 -21.19 9.17 1.18
N LEU A 88 -20.39 8.16 1.51
CA LEU A 88 -19.92 7.20 0.52
C LEU A 88 -21.11 6.51 -0.16
N LEU A 89 -22.17 6.17 0.60
CA LEU A 89 -23.44 5.61 0.12
C LEU A 89 -24.24 6.53 -0.81
N GLU A 90 -24.08 7.84 -0.72
CA GLU A 90 -24.71 8.80 -1.64
C GLU A 90 -24.00 8.91 -3.00
N LEU A 91 -22.70 8.62 -3.06
CA LEU A 91 -21.92 8.69 -4.29
C LEU A 91 -22.31 7.58 -5.28
N LYS A 92 -22.41 7.96 -6.57
CA LYS A 92 -22.80 7.08 -7.68
C LYS A 92 -21.55 6.60 -8.44
N PRO A 93 -21.20 5.29 -8.38
CA PRO A 93 -20.00 4.77 -9.03
C PRO A 93 -19.94 5.04 -10.53
N ASP A 94 -21.06 4.92 -11.25
CA ASP A 94 -21.12 5.15 -12.70
C ASP A 94 -20.69 6.56 -13.13
N ARG A 95 -20.93 7.55 -12.27
CA ARG A 95 -20.51 8.93 -12.54
C ARG A 95 -19.00 9.10 -12.39
N LEU A 96 -18.38 8.38 -11.45
CA LEU A 96 -16.92 8.35 -11.28
C LEU A 96 -16.23 7.51 -12.37
N LEU A 97 -16.91 6.49 -12.90
CA LEU A 97 -16.45 5.63 -13.99
C LEU A 97 -16.65 6.25 -15.39
N SER A 98 -17.39 7.36 -15.49
CA SER A 98 -17.78 7.97 -16.77
C SER A 98 -16.60 8.20 -17.71
N TRP A 99 -15.51 8.80 -17.22
CA TRP A 99 -14.33 9.06 -18.04
C TRP A 99 -13.48 7.83 -18.34
N TYR A 100 -13.42 6.83 -17.44
CA TYR A 100 -12.76 5.56 -17.74
C TYR A 100 -13.41 4.87 -18.93
N ARG A 101 -14.75 4.89 -18.99
CA ARG A 101 -15.50 4.33 -20.12
C ARG A 101 -15.22 5.13 -21.39
N LYS A 102 -15.25 6.47 -21.34
CA LYS A 102 -14.96 7.33 -22.51
C LYS A 102 -13.58 7.09 -23.11
N GLU A 103 -12.53 7.09 -22.28
CA GLU A 103 -11.16 6.87 -22.76
C GLU A 103 -10.98 5.46 -23.34
N ALA A 104 -11.72 4.48 -22.83
CA ALA A 104 -11.76 3.11 -23.35
C ALA A 104 -12.64 2.95 -24.61
N GLY A 105 -13.24 4.02 -25.13
CA GLY A 105 -14.15 3.97 -26.28
C GLY A 105 -15.52 3.33 -25.97
N LEU A 106 -15.89 3.22 -24.69
CA LEU A 106 -17.16 2.68 -24.22
C LEU A 106 -18.16 3.79 -23.89
N GLU A 107 -19.45 3.52 -24.11
CA GLU A 107 -20.50 4.46 -23.73
C GLU A 107 -20.58 4.62 -22.20
N PRO A 108 -20.59 5.85 -21.66
CA PRO A 108 -20.74 6.09 -20.23
C PRO A 108 -22.14 5.71 -19.72
N LYS A 109 -22.20 5.03 -18.58
CA LYS A 109 -23.49 4.66 -17.94
C LYS A 109 -24.16 5.82 -17.21
N ALA A 110 -23.42 6.89 -16.91
CA ALA A 110 -23.93 8.09 -16.26
C ALA A 110 -23.06 9.30 -16.62
N PRO A 111 -23.60 10.53 -16.52
CA PRO A 111 -22.81 11.75 -16.71
C PRO A 111 -21.76 11.89 -15.61
N ALA A 112 -20.56 12.31 -16.00
CA ALA A 112 -19.46 12.59 -15.08
C ALA A 112 -19.89 13.53 -13.94
N TYR A 113 -19.21 13.42 -12.80
CA TYR A 113 -19.29 14.45 -11.77
C TYR A 113 -18.76 15.80 -12.27
N GLY A 114 -19.13 16.88 -11.59
CA GLY A 114 -18.63 18.23 -11.86
C GLY A 114 -17.23 18.47 -11.29
N GLY A 115 -16.83 19.75 -11.20
CA GLY A 115 -15.57 20.15 -10.57
C GLY A 115 -14.35 19.54 -11.26
N TRP A 116 -13.43 18.99 -10.48
CA TRP A 116 -12.16 18.44 -10.97
C TRP A 116 -12.36 17.17 -11.82
N GLU A 117 -13.47 16.45 -11.67
CA GLU A 117 -13.82 15.29 -12.51
C GLU A 117 -14.21 15.67 -13.96
N LYS A 118 -14.31 16.97 -14.29
CA LYS A 118 -14.45 17.46 -15.68
C LYS A 118 -13.13 17.90 -16.31
N GLN A 119 -12.04 17.87 -15.57
CA GLN A 119 -10.73 18.37 -16.00
C GLN A 119 -9.77 17.20 -16.28
N THR A 120 -8.51 17.50 -16.60
CA THR A 120 -7.52 16.48 -16.96
C THR A 120 -7.09 15.57 -15.80
N ILE A 121 -7.55 15.86 -14.58
CA ILE A 121 -7.38 15.03 -13.37
C ILE A 121 -8.53 14.02 -13.15
N ALA A 122 -9.49 13.96 -14.08
CA ALA A 122 -10.65 13.08 -13.99
C ALA A 122 -10.26 11.62 -13.65
N GLY A 123 -11.04 11.01 -12.76
CA GLY A 123 -10.84 9.66 -12.26
C GLY A 123 -9.95 9.54 -11.02
N HIS A 124 -9.33 10.63 -10.53
CA HIS A 124 -8.61 10.62 -9.25
C HIS A 124 -9.55 10.30 -8.07
N SER A 125 -10.80 10.80 -8.12
CA SER A 125 -11.77 10.58 -7.05
C SER A 125 -12.21 9.13 -6.98
N LEU A 126 -12.29 8.42 -8.12
CA LEU A 126 -12.69 7.01 -8.14
C LEU A 126 -11.74 6.15 -7.30
N GLY A 127 -10.43 6.39 -7.39
CA GLY A 127 -9.47 5.57 -6.67
C GLY A 127 -9.43 5.84 -5.16
N HIS A 128 -9.69 7.09 -4.74
CA HIS A 128 -9.97 7.41 -3.34
C HIS A 128 -11.25 6.74 -2.86
N TYR A 129 -12.31 6.84 -3.65
CA TYR A 129 -13.60 6.24 -3.33
C TYR A 129 -13.50 4.72 -3.19
N LEU A 130 -12.78 4.06 -4.09
CA LEU A 130 -12.49 2.63 -4.03
C LEU A 130 -11.75 2.25 -2.74
N SER A 131 -10.75 3.06 -2.36
CA SER A 131 -10.01 2.89 -1.11
C SER A 131 -10.91 3.06 0.11
N ALA A 132 -11.72 4.12 0.13
CA ALA A 132 -12.63 4.43 1.22
C ALA A 132 -13.67 3.32 1.41
N CYS A 133 -14.31 2.84 0.33
CA CYS A 133 -15.24 1.71 0.40
C CYS A 133 -14.56 0.44 0.92
N SER A 134 -13.34 0.14 0.46
CA SER A 134 -12.59 -1.04 0.93
C SER A 134 -12.26 -0.97 2.42
N LEU A 135 -11.82 0.20 2.90
CA LEU A 135 -11.51 0.43 4.31
C LEU A 135 -12.76 0.42 5.18
N MET A 136 -13.87 0.97 4.67
CA MET A 136 -15.17 0.94 5.35
C MET A 136 -15.66 -0.50 5.50
N TYR A 137 -15.62 -1.31 4.44
CA TYR A 137 -15.93 -2.75 4.51
C TYR A 137 -15.07 -3.47 5.55
N ALA A 138 -13.75 -3.26 5.55
CA ALA A 138 -12.85 -3.87 6.54
C ALA A 138 -13.20 -3.48 7.99
N SER A 139 -13.65 -2.24 8.19
CA SER A 139 -13.92 -1.66 9.50
C SER A 139 -15.31 -2.01 10.05
N THR A 140 -16.30 -2.22 9.18
CA THR A 140 -17.70 -2.43 9.59
C THR A 140 -18.25 -3.80 9.22
N GLY A 141 -17.76 -4.42 8.14
CA GLY A 141 -18.33 -5.61 7.54
C GLY A 141 -19.62 -5.36 6.73
N ASP A 142 -19.95 -4.10 6.43
CA ASP A 142 -21.16 -3.76 5.66
C ASP A 142 -20.97 -4.10 4.17
N GLU A 143 -21.68 -5.12 3.71
CA GLU A 143 -21.55 -5.70 2.36
C GLU A 143 -21.85 -4.71 1.23
N ARG A 144 -22.61 -3.63 1.48
CA ARG A 144 -22.87 -2.60 0.45
C ARG A 144 -21.58 -1.97 -0.08
N PHE A 145 -20.55 -1.87 0.76
CA PHE A 145 -19.25 -1.37 0.33
C PHE A 145 -18.45 -2.42 -0.46
N SER A 146 -18.55 -3.70 -0.09
CA SER A 146 -17.89 -4.79 -0.82
C SER A 146 -18.46 -4.94 -2.23
N GLU A 147 -19.78 -4.80 -2.37
CA GLU A 147 -20.51 -4.81 -3.64
C GLU A 147 -20.04 -3.69 -4.56
N ARG A 148 -19.85 -2.48 -4.02
CA ARG A 148 -19.36 -1.34 -4.80
C ARG A 148 -17.92 -1.49 -5.26
N VAL A 149 -17.05 -1.99 -4.38
CA VAL A 149 -15.65 -2.27 -4.75
C VAL A 149 -15.63 -3.30 -5.87
N ARG A 150 -16.41 -4.38 -5.76
CA ARG A 150 -16.52 -5.41 -6.81
C ARG A 150 -17.05 -4.84 -8.12
N TYR A 151 -18.11 -4.04 -8.05
CA TYR A 151 -18.68 -3.37 -9.22
C TYR A 151 -17.65 -2.50 -9.94
N ILE A 152 -16.94 -1.64 -9.20
CA ILE A 152 -15.92 -0.76 -9.78
C ILE A 152 -14.79 -1.57 -10.41
N VAL A 153 -14.33 -2.64 -9.75
CA VAL A 153 -13.27 -3.51 -10.29
C VAL A 153 -13.71 -4.17 -11.60
N GLU A 154 -14.94 -4.67 -11.68
CA GLU A 154 -15.45 -5.26 -12.93
C GLU A 154 -15.59 -4.20 -14.03
N GLU A 155 -16.08 -3.01 -13.73
CA GLU A 155 -16.17 -1.93 -14.71
C GLU A 155 -14.79 -1.46 -15.22
N LEU A 156 -13.80 -1.37 -14.33
CA LEU A 156 -12.42 -1.06 -14.73
C LEU A 156 -11.81 -2.18 -15.59
N ARG A 157 -12.16 -3.44 -15.30
CA ARG A 157 -11.76 -4.59 -16.12
C ARG A 157 -12.34 -4.51 -17.53
N GLU A 158 -13.61 -4.12 -17.66
CA GLU A 158 -14.23 -3.91 -18.97
C GLU A 158 -13.54 -2.79 -19.76
N CYS A 159 -13.19 -1.68 -19.09
CA CYS A 159 -12.40 -0.61 -19.72
C CYS A 159 -11.02 -1.10 -20.16
N GLN A 160 -10.32 -1.85 -19.30
CA GLN A 160 -9.01 -2.42 -19.60
C GLN A 160 -9.05 -3.41 -20.77
N ARG A 161 -10.12 -4.22 -20.87
CA ARG A 161 -10.37 -5.13 -21.99
C ARG A 161 -10.61 -4.39 -23.30
N ALA A 162 -11.39 -3.32 -23.27
CA ALA A 162 -11.66 -2.51 -24.45
C ALA A 162 -10.39 -1.84 -25.00
N HIS A 163 -9.46 -1.44 -24.12
CA HIS A 163 -8.15 -0.95 -24.55
C HIS A 163 -7.24 -2.04 -25.16
N GLY A 164 -7.28 -3.27 -24.63
CA GLY A 164 -6.58 -4.43 -25.19
C GLY A 164 -5.07 -4.53 -24.91
N ASP A 165 -4.47 -3.50 -24.32
CA ASP A 165 -3.03 -3.37 -24.04
C ASP A 165 -2.71 -3.33 -22.53
N GLY A 166 -3.74 -3.50 -21.68
CA GLY A 166 -3.61 -3.43 -20.23
C GLY A 166 -3.72 -2.01 -19.66
N TYR A 167 -3.84 -0.98 -20.49
CA TYR A 167 -4.09 0.39 -20.03
C TYR A 167 -5.48 0.52 -19.42
N VAL A 168 -5.57 1.31 -18.36
CA VAL A 168 -6.85 1.77 -17.80
C VAL A 168 -6.62 3.16 -17.21
N GLY A 169 -7.39 4.13 -17.69
CA GLY A 169 -7.24 5.53 -17.28
C GLY A 169 -8.48 6.33 -17.66
N ALA A 170 -8.63 7.48 -17.00
CA ALA A 170 -9.75 8.41 -17.17
C ALA A 170 -9.28 9.83 -17.48
N MET A 171 -7.96 10.06 -17.53
CA MET A 171 -7.41 11.33 -17.94
C MET A 171 -7.70 11.51 -19.43
N PRO A 172 -8.43 12.54 -19.86
CA PRO A 172 -8.67 12.84 -21.27
C PRO A 172 -7.34 12.94 -22.03
N GLY A 173 -7.13 12.06 -23.02
CA GLY A 173 -5.87 12.02 -23.79
C GLY A 173 -4.67 11.46 -23.01
N GLY A 174 -4.91 10.88 -21.83
CA GLY A 174 -3.87 10.40 -20.93
C GLY A 174 -3.06 9.25 -21.50
N LYS A 175 -3.67 8.38 -22.31
CA LYS A 175 -2.96 7.28 -22.99
C LYS A 175 -1.88 7.82 -23.94
N ALA A 176 -2.26 8.71 -24.85
CA ALA A 176 -1.32 9.32 -25.81
C ALA A 176 -0.21 10.11 -25.10
N ALA A 177 -0.54 10.84 -24.02
CA ALA A 177 0.45 11.56 -23.23
C ALA A 177 1.49 10.65 -22.57
N LEU A 178 1.05 9.50 -22.05
CA LEU A 178 1.91 8.49 -21.44
C LEU A 178 2.73 7.72 -22.49
N GLU A 179 2.18 7.46 -23.68
CA GLU A 179 2.91 6.86 -24.81
C GLU A 179 4.03 7.78 -25.30
N ARG A 180 3.76 9.08 -25.44
CA ARG A 180 4.80 10.09 -25.77
C ARG A 180 5.91 10.12 -24.71
N MET A 181 5.53 10.09 -23.43
CA MET A 181 6.50 10.01 -22.34
C MET A 181 7.33 8.73 -22.42
N ALA A 182 6.72 7.58 -22.71
CA ALA A 182 7.43 6.31 -22.89
C ALA A 182 8.39 6.33 -24.10
N ALA A 183 8.07 7.11 -25.13
CA ALA A 183 8.96 7.38 -26.26
C ALA A 183 10.07 8.40 -25.96
N GLY A 184 10.12 8.98 -24.76
CA GLY A 184 11.09 9.99 -24.36
C GLY A 184 10.71 11.42 -24.73
N GLU A 185 9.51 11.65 -25.29
CA GLU A 185 8.97 12.98 -25.54
C GLU A 185 8.36 13.55 -24.27
N ILE A 186 9.14 14.35 -23.54
CA ILE A 186 8.77 14.88 -22.23
C ILE A 186 8.71 16.41 -22.28
N GLU A 187 7.50 16.95 -22.17
CA GLU A 187 7.25 18.36 -21.90
C GLU A 187 6.71 18.50 -20.47
N ALA A 188 7.58 18.92 -19.54
CA ALA A 188 7.23 19.08 -18.13
C ALA A 188 7.08 20.56 -17.75
N LYS A 189 5.96 20.89 -17.08
CA LYS A 189 5.71 22.17 -16.40
C LYS A 189 5.29 21.86 -14.95
N PRO A 190 5.24 22.84 -14.03
CA PRO A 190 5.08 22.58 -12.59
C PRO A 190 3.92 21.65 -12.19
N PHE A 191 2.80 21.70 -12.92
CA PHE A 191 1.63 20.85 -12.70
C PHE A 191 1.20 20.13 -13.98
N ASP A 192 2.02 20.11 -15.02
CA ASP A 192 1.65 19.56 -16.32
C ASP A 192 2.75 18.65 -16.85
N LEU A 193 2.35 17.51 -17.41
CA LEU A 193 3.25 16.65 -18.16
C LEU A 193 2.54 16.24 -19.44
N ASN A 194 3.08 16.64 -20.58
CA ASN A 194 2.51 16.38 -21.90
C ASN A 194 1.03 16.81 -22.03
N GLY A 195 0.62 17.92 -21.39
CA GLY A 195 -0.75 18.43 -21.43
C GLY A 195 -1.69 17.81 -20.40
N ILE A 196 -1.19 16.93 -19.52
CA ILE A 196 -1.96 16.27 -18.47
C ILE A 196 -1.63 16.88 -17.11
N TRP A 197 -2.66 17.20 -16.33
CA TRP A 197 -2.50 17.72 -14.98
C TRP A 197 -2.05 16.61 -14.03
N VAL A 198 -0.82 16.71 -13.50
CA VAL A 198 -0.22 15.81 -12.49
C VAL A 198 -0.44 14.30 -12.71
N PRO A 199 -0.03 13.72 -13.86
CA PRO A 199 -0.36 12.33 -14.21
C PRO A 199 0.18 11.27 -13.24
N PHE A 200 1.36 11.51 -12.64
CA PHE A 200 1.89 10.57 -11.64
C PHE A 200 1.07 10.55 -10.34
N TYR A 201 0.51 11.69 -9.94
CA TYR A 201 -0.45 11.76 -8.82
C TYR A 201 -1.73 11.01 -9.17
N TYR A 202 -2.24 11.17 -10.39
CA TYR A 202 -3.39 10.42 -10.86
C TYR A 202 -3.15 8.90 -10.77
N VAL A 203 -2.08 8.37 -11.38
CA VAL A 203 -1.77 6.92 -11.39
C VAL A 203 -1.62 6.35 -9.98
N ALA A 204 -1.00 7.11 -9.07
CA ALA A 204 -0.84 6.73 -7.66
C ALA A 204 -2.17 6.66 -6.89
N GLN A 205 -3.19 7.38 -7.34
CA GLN A 205 -4.48 7.44 -6.64
C GLN A 205 -5.56 6.60 -7.29
N SER A 206 -5.53 6.41 -8.60
CA SER A 206 -6.48 5.59 -9.35
C SER A 206 -6.02 4.13 -9.41
N VAL A 207 -5.21 3.79 -10.40
CA VAL A 207 -4.94 2.41 -10.85
C VAL A 207 -4.19 1.60 -9.80
N SER A 208 -3.15 2.20 -9.18
CA SER A 208 -2.26 1.48 -8.26
C SER A 208 -2.93 1.02 -6.96
N ARG A 209 -4.08 1.58 -6.62
CA ARG A 209 -4.83 1.24 -5.40
C ARG A 209 -5.74 0.02 -5.57
N THR A 210 -6.13 -0.29 -6.80
CA THR A 210 -7.11 -1.33 -7.15
C THR A 210 -6.74 -2.72 -6.60
N PRO A 211 -5.50 -3.22 -6.76
CA PRO A 211 -5.13 -4.55 -6.27
C PRO A 211 -5.17 -4.65 -4.74
N ARG A 212 -4.72 -3.59 -4.05
CA ARG A 212 -4.75 -3.53 -2.58
C ARG A 212 -6.19 -3.54 -2.07
N CYS A 213 -7.06 -2.75 -2.67
CA CYS A 213 -8.49 -2.68 -2.36
C CYS A 213 -9.19 -4.03 -2.57
N ALA A 214 -8.96 -4.68 -3.71
CA ALA A 214 -9.54 -5.99 -4.00
C ALA A 214 -9.06 -7.09 -3.04
N SER A 215 -7.80 -7.00 -2.57
CA SER A 215 -7.25 -7.98 -1.60
C SER A 215 -7.89 -7.89 -0.20
N ILE A 216 -8.39 -6.70 0.18
CA ILE A 216 -9.12 -6.51 1.45
C ILE A 216 -10.42 -7.31 1.46
N LEU A 217 -11.07 -7.47 0.31
CA LEU A 217 -12.31 -8.24 0.18
C LEU A 217 -12.12 -9.75 0.35
N HIS A 218 -10.94 -10.28 0.02
CA HIS A 218 -10.67 -11.72 -0.07
C HIS A 218 -10.11 -12.35 1.22
N LYS A 219 -9.92 -11.58 2.29
CA LYS A 219 -9.45 -12.12 3.58
C LYS A 219 -10.54 -12.11 4.65
N PRO A 220 -11.49 -13.06 4.63
CA PRO A 220 -12.05 -13.52 5.89
C PRO A 220 -10.96 -14.28 6.65
N ASN A 221 -10.82 -13.99 7.93
CA ASN A 221 -9.89 -14.61 8.87
C ASN A 221 -9.59 -16.09 8.55
N ARG A 222 -8.43 -16.39 7.94
CA ARG A 222 -7.80 -17.70 8.19
C ARG A 222 -7.07 -17.57 9.52
N PRO A 223 -7.52 -18.21 10.61
CA PRO A 223 -6.66 -18.38 11.76
C PRO A 223 -5.40 -19.10 11.27
N ARG A 224 -4.22 -18.53 11.55
CA ARG A 224 -2.97 -19.26 11.35
C ARG A 224 -3.11 -20.57 12.13
N SER A 225 -3.01 -21.70 11.44
CA SER A 225 -3.04 -23.03 12.04
C SER A 225 -2.00 -23.08 13.15
N GLY A 226 -2.44 -23.04 14.41
CA GLY A 226 -1.53 -23.06 15.56
C GLY A 226 -2.05 -22.47 16.87
N MET A 227 -3.15 -21.71 16.91
CA MET A 227 -3.68 -21.16 18.17
C MET A 227 -5.04 -21.78 18.52
N ARG A 228 -5.02 -22.78 19.42
CA ARG A 228 -6.23 -23.22 20.14
C ARG A 228 -6.58 -22.18 21.20
N ALA A 229 -7.84 -21.75 21.23
CA ALA A 229 -8.37 -20.91 22.28
C ALA A 229 -8.35 -21.68 23.61
N GLY A 230 -7.56 -21.21 24.58
CA GLY A 230 -7.67 -21.63 25.97
C GLY A 230 -8.96 -21.08 26.55
N ARG A 231 -9.82 -21.98 27.04
CA ARG A 231 -10.99 -21.66 27.85
C ARG A 231 -10.46 -21.16 29.21
N LEU A 232 -10.94 -20.00 29.65
CA LEU A 232 -10.72 -19.52 31.02
C LEU A 232 -12.02 -19.80 31.77
N ASP A 233 -11.96 -20.85 32.57
CA ASP A 233 -12.83 -21.10 33.71
C ASP A 233 -12.14 -20.51 34.96
#